data_AF-A0A0W1L4F1-F1
#
_entry.id   AF-A0A0W1L4F1-F1
#
_cell.length_a   1.000
_cell.length_b   1.000
_cell.length_c   1.000
_cell.angle_alpha   90.00
_cell.angle_beta   90.00
_cell.angle_gamma   90.00
#
_symmetry.space_group_name_H-M   'P 1'
#
loop_
_entity.id
_entity.type
_entity.pdbx_description
1 polymer ?
#
loop_
_entity_poly.entity_id
_entity_poly.type
_entity_poly.pdbx_seq_one_letter_code
_entity_poly.pdbx_strand_id
1 'polypeptide(L)'
;MKLLIGSLVIIIAGFSFNKYVFSSKAYDGVTTVTDVISAYPVNMFDFKKTMKDYAHHLCYRNSDTLNAQDISVSACLTNHDVKKLECEKKVFRLAPLNLESEREVLDYSRQYTQCTLPYKYILG
;
A
#
# COMPACT_ATOMS: atom_id res chain seq x y z
N MET A 1 -38.04 -15.15 13.68
CA MET A 1 -37.24 -14.13 12.95
C MET A 1 -36.07 -13.69 13.84
N LYS A 2 -35.02 -14.51 13.98
CA LYS A 2 -33.91 -14.29 14.94
C LYS A 2 -32.51 -14.56 14.36
N LEU A 3 -32.40 -14.77 13.05
CA LEU A 3 -31.16 -15.22 12.40
C LEU A 3 -30.54 -14.23 11.41
N LEU A 4 -31.02 -12.97 11.37
CA LEU A 4 -30.48 -11.97 10.43
C LEU A 4 -29.48 -10.99 11.05
N ILE A 5 -29.26 -11.04 12.38
CA ILE A 5 -28.34 -10.12 13.06
C ILE A 5 -26.91 -10.72 13.16
N GLY A 6 -26.78 -12.05 13.12
CA GLY A 6 -25.47 -12.73 13.20
C GLY A 6 -24.63 -12.61 11.93
N SER A 7 -25.25 -12.39 10.76
CA SER A 7 -24.53 -12.38 9.48
C SER A 7 -23.87 -11.03 9.15
N LEU A 8 -24.30 -9.92 9.76
CA LEU A 8 -23.66 -8.61 9.56
C LEU A 8 -22.35 -8.46 10.36
N VAL A 9 -22.23 -9.16 11.49
CA VAL A 9 -21.04 -9.09 12.35
C VAL A 9 -19.83 -9.76 11.69
N ILE A 10 -20.04 -10.79 10.87
CA ILE A 10 -18.96 -11.51 10.17
C ILE A 10 -18.33 -10.64 9.07
N ILE A 11 -19.11 -9.80 8.40
CA ILE A 11 -18.59 -8.91 7.35
C ILE A 11 -17.71 -7.81 7.98
N ILE A 12 -18.13 -7.23 9.10
CA ILE A 12 -17.33 -6.19 9.80
C ILE A 12 -16.07 -6.78 10.45
N ALA A 13 -16.14 -8.03 10.92
CA ALA A 13 -14.95 -8.75 11.41
C ALA A 13 -13.94 -9.00 10.27
N GLY A 14 -14.39 -9.32 9.05
CA GLY A 14 -13.56 -9.43 7.85
C GLY A 14 -12.88 -8.11 7.45
N PHE A 15 -13.57 -6.98 7.60
CA PHE A 15 -13.02 -5.64 7.31
C PHE A 15 -11.99 -5.15 8.34
N SER A 16 -11.98 -5.74 9.55
CA SER A 16 -11.04 -5.38 10.62
C SER A 16 -9.73 -6.17 10.56
N PHE A 17 -9.65 -7.22 9.74
CA PHE A 17 -8.41 -7.97 9.53
C PHE A 17 -7.35 -7.17 8.77
N ASN A 18 -7.68 -6.12 8.01
CA ASN A 18 -6.64 -5.40 7.26
C ASN A 18 -5.67 -4.64 8.18
N LYS A 19 -6.13 -4.13 9.33
CA LYS A 19 -5.25 -3.43 10.28
C LYS A 19 -4.41 -4.41 11.13
N TYR A 20 -4.97 -5.56 11.49
CA TYR A 20 -4.30 -6.57 12.33
C TYR A 20 -3.41 -7.54 11.54
N VAL A 21 -3.70 -7.82 10.26
CA VAL A 21 -2.81 -8.63 9.40
C VAL A 21 -1.56 -7.83 9.02
N PHE A 22 -1.70 -6.52 8.77
CA PHE A 22 -0.52 -5.65 8.71
C PHE A 22 0.20 -5.60 10.07
N SER A 23 -0.50 -5.37 11.19
CA SER A 23 0.20 -5.23 12.47
C SER A 23 0.88 -6.50 13.00
N SER A 24 0.43 -7.71 12.62
CA SER A 24 0.97 -8.98 13.16
C SER A 24 1.80 -9.80 12.17
N LYS A 25 1.79 -9.46 10.86
CA LYS A 25 2.65 -10.09 9.84
C LYS A 25 3.53 -9.12 9.04
N ALA A 26 3.39 -7.80 9.18
CA ALA A 26 4.14 -6.85 8.33
C ALA A 26 5.60 -6.58 8.74
N TYR A 27 6.13 -7.24 9.78
CA TYR A 27 7.48 -6.92 10.25
C TYR A 27 8.62 -7.71 9.61
N ASP A 28 8.39 -8.84 8.92
CA ASP A 28 9.52 -9.64 8.41
C ASP A 28 9.42 -10.18 6.96
N GLY A 29 8.27 -10.09 6.29
CA GLY A 29 8.08 -10.82 5.01
C GLY A 29 7.59 -10.01 3.80
N VAL A 30 7.11 -8.78 3.99
CA VAL A 30 6.53 -7.99 2.89
C VAL A 30 7.66 -7.35 2.09
N THR A 31 8.00 -8.00 0.99
CA THR A 31 9.03 -7.55 0.02
C THR A 31 8.41 -6.75 -1.10
N THR A 32 7.17 -7.07 -1.49
CA THR A 32 6.44 -6.50 -2.62
C THR A 32 4.99 -6.17 -2.25
N VAL A 33 4.31 -5.34 -3.05
CA VAL A 33 2.89 -4.99 -2.82
C VAL A 33 1.96 -6.21 -2.98
N THR A 34 2.36 -7.21 -3.78
CA THR A 34 1.57 -8.40 -4.06
C THR A 34 1.55 -9.38 -2.89
N ASP A 35 2.50 -9.27 -1.96
CA ASP A 35 2.44 -9.96 -0.66
C ASP A 35 1.23 -9.49 0.17
N VAL A 36 0.73 -8.29 -0.10
CA VAL A 36 -0.44 -7.70 0.56
C VAL A 36 -1.72 -7.96 -0.24
N ILE A 37 -1.61 -7.98 -1.57
CA ILE A 37 -2.74 -8.14 -2.50
C ILE A 37 -2.74 -9.56 -3.06
N SER A 38 -3.61 -10.41 -2.52
CA SER A 38 -3.71 -11.83 -2.89
C SER A 38 -4.99 -12.20 -3.65
N ALA A 39 -5.87 -11.24 -3.93
CA ALA A 39 -7.12 -11.46 -4.65
C ALA A 39 -7.36 -10.38 -5.71
N TYR A 40 -7.83 -10.82 -6.88
CA TYR A 40 -8.15 -9.97 -8.04
C TYR A 40 -9.61 -10.20 -8.45
N PRO A 41 -10.31 -9.19 -9.00
CA PRO A 41 -9.83 -7.84 -9.25
C PRO A 41 -9.68 -6.96 -7.99
N VAL A 42 -8.78 -5.99 -8.05
CA VAL A 42 -8.56 -5.01 -6.98
C VAL A 42 -9.13 -3.67 -7.39
N ASN A 43 -10.06 -3.13 -6.61
CA ASN A 43 -10.60 -1.80 -6.85
C ASN A 43 -9.50 -0.74 -6.67
N MET A 44 -9.46 0.26 -7.56
CA MET A 44 -8.47 1.35 -7.53
C MET A 44 -8.47 2.14 -6.21
N PHE A 45 -9.63 2.29 -5.55
CA PHE A 45 -9.72 2.94 -4.24
C PHE A 45 -8.98 2.14 -3.17
N ASP A 46 -9.24 0.83 -3.10
CA ASP A 46 -8.58 -0.07 -2.16
C ASP A 46 -7.08 -0.17 -2.47
N PHE A 47 -6.73 -0.24 -3.75
CA PHE A 47 -5.34 -0.23 -4.21
C PHE A 47 -4.58 1.01 -3.72
N LYS A 48 -5.15 2.22 -3.88
CA LYS A 48 -4.55 3.47 -3.39
C LYS A 48 -4.34 3.47 -1.87
N LYS A 49 -5.29 2.90 -1.12
CA LYS A 49 -5.18 2.76 0.34
C LYS A 49 -4.02 1.82 0.69
N THR A 50 -3.95 0.66 0.04
CA THR A 50 -2.84 -0.29 0.18
C THR A 50 -1.50 0.35 -0.16
N MET A 51 -1.43 1.15 -1.22
CA MET A 51 -0.19 1.82 -1.63
C MET A 51 0.29 2.86 -0.61
N LYS A 52 -0.62 3.56 0.07
CA LYS A 52 -0.24 4.44 1.19
C LYS A 52 0.40 3.62 2.32
N ASP A 53 -0.26 2.55 2.75
CA ASP A 53 0.23 1.72 3.86
C ASP A 53 1.56 1.03 3.48
N TYR A 54 1.69 0.60 2.23
CA TYR A 54 2.94 0.06 1.67
C TYR A 54 4.06 1.10 1.61
N ALA A 55 3.78 2.34 1.19
CA ALA A 55 4.78 3.41 1.20
C ALA A 55 5.30 3.71 2.61
N HIS A 56 4.41 3.71 3.61
CA HIS A 56 4.81 3.87 5.00
C HIS A 56 5.71 2.72 5.46
N HIS A 57 5.33 1.48 5.15
CA HIS A 57 6.14 0.29 5.41
C HIS A 57 7.54 0.41 4.80
N LEU A 58 7.65 0.85 3.54
CA LEU A 58 8.94 1.06 2.89
C LEU A 58 9.80 2.11 3.60
N CYS A 59 9.21 3.19 4.11
CA CYS A 59 9.95 4.19 4.89
C CYS A 59 10.51 3.60 6.20
N TYR A 60 9.75 2.76 6.90
CA TYR A 60 10.22 2.12 8.14
C TYR A 60 11.25 1.02 7.88
N ARG A 61 10.98 0.13 6.91
CA ARG A 61 11.83 -1.02 6.58
C ARG A 61 13.21 -0.58 6.09
N ASN A 62 13.28 0.51 5.34
CA ASN A 62 14.53 1.00 4.75
C ASN A 62 15.17 2.13 5.58
N SER A 63 14.94 2.17 6.90
CA SER A 63 15.46 3.24 7.76
C SER A 63 16.97 3.41 7.63
N ASP A 64 17.74 2.32 7.58
CA ASP A 64 19.20 2.38 7.51
C ASP A 64 19.67 2.93 6.15
N THR A 65 19.05 2.50 5.07
CA THR A 65 19.29 2.99 3.70
C THR A 65 18.92 4.47 3.55
N LEU A 66 17.83 4.90 4.19
CA LEU A 66 17.41 6.30 4.20
C LEU A 66 18.34 7.17 5.04
N ASN A 67 18.73 6.70 6.22
CA ASN A 67 19.68 7.39 7.10
C ASN A 67 21.06 7.53 6.44
N ALA A 68 21.51 6.54 5.67
CA ALA A 68 22.73 6.63 4.87
C ALA A 68 22.66 7.68 3.74
N GLN A 69 21.46 8.19 3.44
CA GLN A 69 21.19 9.26 2.48
C GLN A 69 20.73 10.56 3.18
N ASP A 70 20.96 10.69 4.50
CA ASP A 70 20.53 11.83 5.34
C ASP A 70 19.01 12.10 5.32
N ILE A 71 18.21 11.06 5.09
CA ILE A 71 16.75 11.14 5.08
C ILE A 71 16.21 10.41 6.31
N SER A 72 15.50 11.13 7.18
CA SER A 72 14.79 10.48 8.28
C SER A 72 13.54 9.75 7.78
N VAL A 73 13.09 8.76 8.53
CA VAL A 73 11.80 8.09 8.29
C VAL A 73 10.64 9.11 8.26
N SER A 74 10.66 10.10 9.16
CA SER A 74 9.65 11.16 9.19
C SER A 74 9.65 12.03 7.92
N ALA A 75 10.84 12.33 7.38
CA ALA A 75 10.97 13.05 6.12
C ALA A 75 10.44 12.20 4.93
N CYS A 76 10.73 10.90 4.92
CA CYS A 76 10.20 9.96 3.93
C CYS A 76 8.65 9.94 3.91
N LEU A 77 8.03 9.79 5.09
CA LEU A 77 6.58 9.81 5.24
C LEU A 77 5.97 11.15 4.79
N THR A 78 6.57 12.26 5.23
CA THR A 78 6.12 13.61 4.86
C THR A 78 6.20 13.82 3.35
N ASN A 79 7.28 13.38 2.71
CA ASN A 79 7.44 13.49 1.27
C ASN A 79 6.39 12.69 0.50
N HIS A 80 6.09 11.46 0.94
CA HIS A 80 4.99 10.68 0.38
C HIS A 80 3.67 11.46 0.47
N ASP A 81 3.31 11.99 1.64
CA ASP A 81 2.03 12.67 1.86
C ASP A 81 1.89 13.96 1.02
N VAL A 82 2.98 14.71 0.85
CA VAL A 82 3.02 15.89 -0.03
C VAL A 82 2.88 15.49 -1.51
N LYS A 83 3.55 14.42 -1.94
CA LYS A 83 3.58 13.95 -3.33
C LYS A 83 2.34 13.15 -3.73
N LYS A 84 1.61 12.59 -2.77
CA LYS A 84 0.49 11.65 -2.98
C LYS A 84 -0.49 12.15 -4.04
N LEU A 85 -1.05 13.34 -3.88
CA LEU A 85 -2.08 13.85 -4.80
C LEU A 85 -1.54 14.08 -6.21
N GLU A 86 -0.31 14.57 -6.34
CA GLU A 86 0.37 14.76 -7.62
C GLU A 86 0.58 13.41 -8.33
N CYS A 87 1.10 12.43 -7.59
CA CYS A 87 1.40 11.10 -8.11
C CYS A 87 0.15 10.29 -8.43
N GLU A 88 -0.91 10.38 -7.64
CA GLU A 88 -2.19 9.76 -7.98
C GLU A 88 -2.74 10.31 -9.30
N LYS A 89 -2.68 11.64 -9.50
CA LYS A 89 -3.11 12.27 -10.75
C LYS A 89 -2.22 11.92 -11.93
N LYS A 90 -0.93 11.65 -11.69
CA LYS A 90 0.02 11.30 -12.76
C LYS A 90 -0.09 9.84 -13.17
N VAL A 91 -0.10 8.94 -12.19
CA VAL A 91 -0.02 7.49 -12.39
C VAL A 91 -1.40 6.88 -12.64
N PHE A 92 -2.43 7.31 -11.92
CA PHE A 92 -3.75 6.68 -11.99
C PHE A 92 -4.76 7.42 -12.88
N ARG A 93 -4.34 8.44 -13.64
CA ARG A 93 -5.25 9.25 -14.48
C ARG A 93 -6.08 8.43 -15.45
N LEU A 94 -5.43 7.44 -16.05
CA LEU A 94 -5.98 6.58 -17.09
C LEU A 94 -5.99 5.11 -16.65
N ALA A 95 -5.80 4.87 -15.35
CA ALA A 95 -5.86 3.51 -14.83
C ALA A 95 -7.30 3.00 -14.84
N PRO A 96 -7.51 1.69 -15.06
CA PRO A 96 -8.83 1.09 -14.98
C PRO A 96 -9.39 1.20 -13.55
N LEU A 97 -10.71 1.11 -13.41
CA LEU A 97 -11.38 1.13 -12.10
C LEU A 97 -10.97 -0.06 -11.23
N ASN A 98 -10.62 -1.17 -11.87
CA ASN A 98 -10.17 -2.39 -11.24
C ASN A 98 -8.85 -2.86 -11.90
N LEU A 99 -7.92 -3.32 -11.08
CA LEU A 99 -6.71 -4.01 -11.54
C LEU A 99 -7.01 -5.51 -11.56
N GLU A 100 -6.93 -6.11 -12.74
CA GLU A 100 -7.39 -7.47 -13.01
C GLU A 100 -6.29 -8.51 -12.81
N SER A 101 -5.03 -8.07 -12.71
CA SER A 101 -3.89 -8.98 -12.60
C SER A 101 -2.79 -8.49 -11.68
N GLU A 102 -1.99 -9.45 -11.21
CA GLU A 102 -0.77 -9.20 -10.46
C GLU A 102 0.20 -8.27 -11.19
N ARG A 103 0.32 -8.46 -12.51
CA ARG A 103 1.18 -7.62 -13.35
C ARG A 103 0.77 -6.15 -13.30
N GLU A 104 -0.52 -5.86 -13.38
CA GLU A 104 -1.02 -4.48 -13.29
C GLU A 104 -0.78 -3.89 -11.90
N VAL A 105 -1.02 -4.67 -10.84
CA VAL A 105 -0.73 -4.27 -9.46
C VAL A 105 0.75 -3.95 -9.26
N LEU A 106 1.66 -4.79 -9.77
CA LEU A 106 3.10 -4.56 -9.70
C LEU A 106 3.54 -3.34 -10.51
N ASP A 107 2.99 -3.15 -11.70
CA ASP A 107 3.35 -2.02 -12.56
C ASP A 107 2.88 -0.69 -11.94
N TYR A 108 1.60 -0.59 -11.57
CA TYR A 108 1.04 0.61 -10.97
C TYR A 108 1.65 0.92 -9.61
N SER A 109 1.96 -0.10 -8.80
CA SER A 109 2.61 0.11 -7.51
C SER A 109 4.03 0.65 -7.68
N ARG A 110 4.81 0.08 -8.60
CA ARG A 110 6.16 0.55 -8.91
C ARG A 110 6.13 2.01 -9.37
N GLN A 111 5.26 2.34 -10.32
CA GLN A 111 5.14 3.71 -10.84
C GLN A 111 4.73 4.70 -9.75
N TYR A 112 3.76 4.32 -8.89
CA TYR A 112 3.31 5.17 -7.79
C TYR A 112 4.39 5.35 -6.72
N THR A 113 5.08 4.27 -6.32
CA THR A 113 6.17 4.35 -5.34
C THR A 113 7.34 5.17 -5.86
N GLN A 114 7.77 4.98 -7.12
CA GLN A 114 8.85 5.78 -7.69
C GLN A 114 8.50 7.27 -7.76
N CYS A 115 7.22 7.60 -7.95
CA CYS A 115 6.75 8.98 -7.96
C CYS A 115 6.72 9.59 -6.54
N THR A 116 6.20 8.84 -5.56
CA THR A 116 5.99 9.35 -4.19
C THR A 116 7.23 9.26 -3.30
N LEU A 117 8.11 8.30 -3.57
CA LEU A 117 9.32 7.98 -2.81
C LEU A 117 10.52 7.86 -3.77
N PRO A 118 11.04 8.98 -4.31
CA PRO A 118 12.11 8.99 -5.30
C PRO A 118 13.50 8.79 -4.67
N TYR A 119 13.62 7.85 -3.73
CA TYR A 119 14.86 7.54 -3.01
C TYR A 119 15.56 6.34 -3.63
N LYS A 120 16.90 6.32 -3.57
CA LYS A 120 17.66 5.18 -4.10
C LYS A 120 17.45 3.97 -3.18
N TYR A 121 17.25 2.80 -3.81
CA TYR A 121 17.14 1.49 -3.15
C TYR A 121 16.01 1.35 -2.12
N ILE A 122 14.90 2.11 -2.28
CA ILE A 122 13.74 1.99 -1.39
C ILE A 122 12.79 0.85 -1.78
N LEU A 123 12.72 0.56 -3.08
CA LEU A 123 12.14 -0.66 -3.62
C LEU A 123 13.25 -1.71 -3.52
N GLY A 124 13.03 -2.71 -2.67
CA GLY A 124 13.99 -3.80 -2.45
C GLY A 124 14.35 -4.54 -3.72
#